data_AF-A0A2D4I9D6-F1
#
_entry.id   AF-A0A2D4I9D6-F1
#
_cell.length_a   1.000
_cell.length_b   1.000
_cell.length_c   1.000
_cell.angle_alpha   90.00
_cell.angle_beta   90.00
_cell.angle_gamma   90.00
#
_symmetry.space_group_name_H-M   'P 1'
#
loop_
_entity.id
_entity.type
_entity.pdbx_description
1 polymer ?
#
loop_
_entity_poly.entity_id
_entity_poly.type
_entity_poly.pdbx_seq_one_letter_code
_entity_poly.pdbx_strand_id
1 'polypeptide(L)'
;MKSLDQEFDELCKKGKIECIFFDGRIDATKVMLKTKKSDQQFPITIKEELYSVCSEPGGSYLYHFIPEKSSKTGRPAQVIADNLVYFMKKKGIDKSLKAIGGDSTT
;
A
#
# COMPACT_ATOMS: atom_id res chain seq x y z
N MET A 1 1.50 -10.53 -22.08
CA MET A 1 1.20 -9.55 -21.00
C MET A 1 2.37 -9.63 -20.03
N LYS A 2 3.05 -8.51 -19.73
CA LYS A 2 4.10 -8.49 -18.70
C LYS A 2 3.45 -8.48 -17.32
N SER A 3 4.14 -8.97 -16.30
CA SER A 3 3.66 -8.78 -14.93
C SER A 3 3.90 -7.33 -14.49
N LEU A 4 3.08 -6.83 -13.56
CA LEU A 4 3.24 -5.49 -13.00
C LEU A 4 4.65 -5.25 -12.43
N ASP A 5 5.25 -6.27 -11.81
CA ASP A 5 6.62 -6.21 -11.31
C ASP A 5 7.65 -5.96 -12.43
N GLN A 6 7.47 -6.61 -13.59
CA GLN A 6 8.37 -6.43 -14.74
C GLN A 6 8.22 -5.03 -15.36
N GLU A 7 6.99 -4.52 -15.45
CA GLU A 7 6.72 -3.17 -15.95
C GLU A 7 7.32 -2.12 -15.01
N PHE A 8 7.16 -2.31 -13.70
CA PHE A 8 7.76 -1.45 -12.69
C PHE A 8 9.29 -1.45 -12.76
N ASP A 9 9.93 -2.62 -12.83
CA ASP A 9 11.39 -2.71 -12.91
C ASP A 9 11.93 -2.04 -14.18
N GLU A 10 11.17 -2.11 -15.29
CA GLU A 10 11.50 -1.34 -16.50
C GLU A 10 11.37 0.16 -16.32
N LEU A 11 10.34 0.64 -15.62
CA LEU A 11 10.17 2.06 -15.31
C LEU A 11 11.33 2.58 -14.44
N CYS A 12 11.75 1.81 -13.43
CA CYS A 12 12.92 2.11 -12.61
C CYS A 12 14.20 2.16 -13.45
N LYS A 13 14.47 1.13 -14.26
CA LYS A 13 15.68 1.06 -15.11
C LYS A 13 15.74 2.20 -16.13
N LYS A 14 14.59 2.65 -16.64
CA LYS A 14 14.50 3.77 -17.59
C LYS A 14 14.58 5.14 -16.91
N GLY A 15 14.65 5.20 -15.58
CA GLY A 15 14.67 6.46 -14.82
C GLY A 15 13.40 7.28 -15.02
N LYS A 16 12.27 6.64 -15.30
CA LYS A 16 11.00 7.31 -15.65
C LYS A 16 10.14 7.66 -14.45
N ILE A 17 10.49 7.17 -13.26
CA ILE A 17 9.80 7.48 -12.01
C ILE A 17 10.56 8.64 -11.37
N GLU A 18 9.98 9.83 -11.45
CA GLU A 18 10.55 11.02 -10.83
C GLU A 18 10.00 11.24 -9.43
N CYS A 19 8.72 10.95 -9.23
CA CYS A 19 8.03 11.11 -7.97
C CYS A 19 7.15 9.88 -7.70
N ILE A 20 6.78 9.69 -6.44
CA ILE A 20 5.72 8.74 -6.06
C ILE A 20 4.62 9.48 -5.32
N PHE A 21 3.38 9.05 -5.55
CA PHE A 21 2.22 9.49 -4.81
C PHE A 21 1.58 8.29 -4.12
N PHE A 22 1.15 8.44 -2.88
CA PHE A 22 0.40 7.41 -2.18
C PHE A 22 -0.93 7.95 -1.64
N ASP A 23 -1.93 7.07 -1.61
CA ASP A 23 -3.25 7.37 -1.07
C ASP A 23 -3.80 6.16 -0.30
N GLY A 24 -4.46 6.46 0.82
CA GLY A 24 -5.03 5.50 1.75
C GLY A 24 -6.53 5.34 1.55
N ARG A 25 -7.00 4.09 1.53
CA ARG A 25 -8.41 3.73 1.43
C ARG A 25 -8.79 2.75 2.52
N ILE A 26 -9.92 2.99 3.18
CA ILE A 26 -10.50 2.04 4.13
C ILE A 26 -11.56 1.21 3.40
N ASP A 27 -11.27 -0.07 3.22
CA ASP A 27 -12.24 -1.03 2.69
C ASP A 27 -12.95 -1.74 3.83
N ALA A 28 -14.28 -1.82 3.73
CA ALA A 28 -15.13 -2.46 4.73
C ALA A 28 -15.83 -3.67 4.12
N THR A 29 -15.41 -4.87 4.53
CA THR A 29 -15.92 -6.14 4.03
C THR A 29 -16.85 -6.78 5.04
N LYS A 30 -18.07 -7.11 4.64
CA LYS A 30 -18.97 -7.95 5.45
C LYS A 30 -18.56 -9.41 5.31
N VAL A 31 -18.30 -10.07 6.44
CA VAL A 31 -18.02 -11.50 6.48
C VAL A 31 -18.96 -12.21 7.46
N MET A 32 -19.27 -13.47 7.17
CA MET A 32 -20.10 -14.31 8.04
C MET A 32 -19.19 -15.16 8.92
N LEU A 33 -19.18 -14.91 10.23
CA LEU A 33 -18.47 -15.76 11.17
C LEU A 33 -19.30 -17.01 11.48
N LYS A 34 -18.70 -18.18 11.26
CA LYS A 34 -19.23 -19.46 11.73
C LYS A 34 -18.77 -19.74 13.15
N THR A 35 -19.71 -19.97 14.05
CA THR A 35 -19.41 -20.47 15.38
C THR A 35 -19.06 -21.96 15.32
N LYS A 36 -17.97 -22.39 15.99
CA LYS A 36 -17.57 -23.81 16.01
C LYS A 36 -18.61 -24.74 16.69
N LYS A 37 -19.60 -24.18 17.40
CA LYS A 37 -20.56 -24.91 18.25
C LYS A 37 -21.99 -24.90 17.71
N SER A 38 -22.29 -24.19 16.63
CA SER A 38 -23.61 -24.18 16.00
C SER A 38 -23.51 -23.77 14.53
N ASP A 39 -24.49 -24.17 13.72
CA ASP A 39 -24.62 -23.74 12.31
C ASP A 39 -25.04 -22.27 12.16
N GLN A 40 -25.09 -21.52 13.26
CA GLN A 40 -25.47 -20.13 13.29
C GLN A 40 -24.32 -19.27 12.74
N GLN A 41 -24.66 -18.36 11.82
CA GLN A 41 -23.72 -17.43 11.20
C GLN A 41 -24.06 -16.01 11.61
N PHE A 42 -23.06 -15.25 12.02
CA PHE A 42 -23.23 -13.86 12.42
C PHE A 42 -22.49 -12.93 11.45
N PRO A 43 -23.14 -11.90 10.91
CA PRO A 43 -22.46 -10.93 10.07
C PRO A 43 -21.55 -10.05 10.95
N ILE A 44 -20.30 -9.88 10.52
CA ILE A 44 -19.40 -8.86 11.04
C ILE A 44 -18.85 -8.02 9.89
N THR A 45 -18.42 -6.80 10.20
CA THR A 45 -17.69 -5.96 9.25
C THR A 45 -16.22 -5.93 9.64
N ILE A 46 -15.36 -6.38 8.75
CA ILE A 46 -13.91 -6.23 8.87
C ILE A 46 -13.51 -4.99 8.08
N LYS A 47 -12.80 -4.06 8.74
CA LYS A 47 -12.18 -2.90 8.09
C LYS A 47 -10.70 -3.17 7.87
N GLU A 48 -10.26 -2.97 6.65
CA GLU A 48 -8.87 -3.06 6.20
C GLU A 48 -8.45 -1.73 5.61
N GLU A 49 -7.28 -1.26 6.01
CA GLU A 49 -6.71 -0.02 5.51
C GLU A 49 -5.69 -0.40 4.43
N LEU A 50 -5.87 0.13 3.23
CA LEU A 50 -5.07 -0.19 2.05
C LEU A 50 -4.44 1.10 1.54
N TYR A 51 -3.12 1.08 1.34
CA TYR A 51 -2.40 2.17 0.69
C TYR A 51 -2.01 1.75 -0.71
N SER A 52 -2.34 2.58 -1.70
CA SER A 52 -1.88 2.43 -3.08
C SER A 52 -0.77 3.44 -3.36
N VAL A 53 0.19 3.07 -4.20
CA VAL A 53 1.31 3.92 -4.60
C VAL A 53 1.40 3.95 -6.12
N CYS A 54 1.47 5.17 -6.67
CA CYS A 54 1.56 5.45 -8.10
C CYS A 54 2.83 6.25 -8.43
N SER A 55 3.36 6.10 -9.64
CA SER A 55 4.48 6.90 -10.13
C SER A 55 3.99 8.21 -10.74
N GLU A 56 4.80 9.24 -10.61
CA GLU A 56 4.70 10.45 -11.42
C GLU A 56 6.04 10.73 -12.13
N PRO A 57 6.01 11.26 -13.37
CA PRO A 57 4.82 11.57 -14.16
C PRO A 57 4.11 10.32 -14.72
N GLY A 58 2.78 10.39 -14.84
CA GLY A 58 1.98 9.44 -15.63
C GLY A 58 0.99 8.58 -14.85
N GLY A 59 0.97 8.68 -13.52
CA GLY A 59 -0.01 8.02 -12.66
C GLY A 59 -0.02 6.50 -12.69
N SER A 60 1.03 5.85 -13.21
CA SER A 60 1.07 4.38 -13.29
C SER A 60 1.06 3.77 -11.91
N TYR A 61 0.21 2.76 -11.72
CA TYR A 61 0.18 1.96 -10.50
C TYR A 61 1.53 1.24 -10.28
N LEU A 62 2.07 1.31 -9.06
CA LEU A 62 3.32 0.65 -8.70
C LEU A 62 3.06 -0.55 -7.79
N TYR A 63 2.43 -0.31 -6.64
CA TYR A 63 2.10 -1.36 -5.67
C TYR A 63 1.06 -0.89 -4.65
N HIS A 64 0.61 -1.80 -3.80
CA HIS A 64 -0.20 -1.50 -2.62
C HIS A 64 0.37 -2.21 -1.40
N PHE A 65 0.03 -1.72 -0.21
CA PHE A 65 0.34 -2.39 1.05
C PHE A 65 -0.77 -2.17 2.08
N ILE A 66 -0.89 -3.14 2.99
CA ILE A 66 -1.75 -3.05 4.17
C ILE A 66 -0.81 -2.84 5.35
N PRO A 67 -0.83 -1.69 6.03
CA PRO A 67 0.02 -1.47 7.18
C PRO A 67 -0.41 -2.43 8.29
N GLU A 68 0.58 -3.06 8.93
CA GLU A 68 0.30 -3.89 10.10
C GLU A 68 -0.38 -3.02 11.18
N LYS A 69 -1.47 -3.53 11.75
CA LYS A 69 -2.13 -2.89 12.89
C LYS A 69 -1.12 -2.87 14.03
N SER A 70 -0.60 -1.68 14.36
CA SER A 70 0.47 -1.54 15.36
C SER A 70 -0.01 -2.12 16.69
N SER A 71 0.53 -3.28 17.05
CA SER A 71 0.06 -4.02 18.23
C SER A 71 0.57 -3.43 19.55
N LYS A 72 1.47 -2.44 19.50
CA LYS A 72 1.87 -1.54 20.59
C LYS A 72 2.72 -0.42 19.95
N THR A 73 2.51 0.83 20.37
CA THR A 73 3.42 1.98 20.25
C THR A 73 3.82 2.58 18.87
N GLY A 74 3.53 1.96 17.73
CA GLY A 74 3.83 2.56 16.42
C GLY A 74 2.80 3.62 15.99
N ARG A 75 3.22 4.87 15.73
CA ARG A 75 2.36 5.90 15.13
C ARG A 75 1.96 5.46 13.70
N PRO A 76 0.69 5.50 13.29
CA PRO A 76 0.26 5.03 11.96
C PRO A 76 1.07 5.61 10.80
N ALA A 77 1.34 6.91 10.82
CA ALA A 77 2.18 7.59 9.83
C ALA A 77 3.60 7.00 9.71
N GLN A 78 4.18 6.51 10.81
CA GLN A 78 5.50 5.90 10.80
C GLN A 78 5.46 4.53 10.11
N VAL A 79 4.43 3.71 10.35
CA VAL A 79 4.27 2.42 9.68
C VAL A 79 4.16 2.59 8.16
N ILE A 80 3.42 3.61 7.73
CA ILE A 80 3.30 3.99 6.30
C ILE A 80 4.67 4.39 5.75
N ALA A 81 5.38 5.30 6.43
CA ALA A 81 6.71 5.75 6.02
C ALA A 81 7.72 4.59 5.92
N ASP A 82 7.72 3.67 6.90
CA ASP A 82 8.61 2.52 6.92
C ASP A 82 8.35 1.58 5.72
N ASN A 83 7.07 1.35 5.37
CA ASN A 83 6.70 0.58 4.18
C ASN A 83 7.19 1.24 2.88
N LEU A 84 7.03 2.56 2.75
CA LEU A 84 7.50 3.31 1.59
C LEU A 84 9.04 3.25 1.48
N VAL A 85 9.76 3.48 2.58
CA VAL A 85 11.23 3.44 2.62
C VAL A 85 11.75 2.05 2.28
N TYR A 86 11.14 1.01 2.82
CA TYR A 86 11.49 -0.37 2.49
C TYR A 86 11.32 -0.65 1.00
N PHE A 87 10.19 -0.26 0.41
CA PHE A 87 9.92 -0.43 -1.00
C PHE A 87 10.94 0.32 -1.89
N MET A 88 11.20 1.60 -1.60
CA MET A 88 12.12 2.43 -2.38
C MET A 88 13.54 1.85 -2.39
N LYS A 89 14.03 1.40 -1.23
CA LYS A 89 15.35 0.75 -1.12
C LYS A 89 15.38 -0.58 -1.86
N LYS A 90 14.34 -1.40 -1.73
CA LYS A 90 14.23 -2.70 -2.42
C LYS A 90 14.27 -2.53 -3.94
N LYS A 91 13.71 -1.43 -4.45
CA LYS A 91 13.63 -1.13 -5.88
C LYS A 91 14.76 -0.23 -6.39
N GLY A 92 15.63 0.25 -5.51
CA GLY A 92 16.80 1.07 -5.87
C GLY A 92 16.45 2.47 -6.37
N ILE A 93 15.32 3.04 -5.93
CA ILE A 93 14.86 4.38 -6.33
C ILE A 93 14.92 5.41 -5.19
N ASP A 94 15.36 5.01 -4.00
CA ASP A 94 15.41 5.84 -2.79
C ASP A 94 16.24 7.12 -2.96
N LYS A 95 17.21 7.12 -3.88
CA LYS A 95 18.09 8.26 -4.17
C LYS A 95 17.73 9.03 -5.45
N SER A 96 16.86 8.47 -6.31
CA SER A 96 16.53 9.07 -7.61
C SER A 96 15.23 9.84 -7.60
N LEU A 97 14.37 9.60 -6.60
CA LEU A 97 13.09 10.31 -6.47
C LEU A 97 13.30 11.78 -6.10
N LYS A 98 12.59 12.66 -6.80
CA LYS A 98 12.54 14.10 -6.56
C LYS A 98 11.53 14.47 -5.46
N ALA A 99 10.43 13.74 -5.37
CA ALA A 99 9.40 13.99 -4.36
C ALA A 99 8.61 12.72 -4.00
N ILE A 100 8.05 12.75 -2.78
CA ILE A 100 7.08 11.79 -2.26
C ILE A 100 5.86 12.62 -1.85
N GLY A 101 4.74 12.44 -2.53
CA GLY A 101 3.46 13.04 -2.18
C GLY A 101 2.57 12.01 -1.49
N GLY A 102 1.78 12.46 -0.52
CA GLY A 102 0.75 11.65 0.10
C GLY A 102 -0.53 12.46 0.21
N ASP A 103 -1.65 11.88 -0.20
CA ASP A 103 -2.95 12.25 0.34
C ASP A 103 -3.29 11.21 1.40
N SER A 104 -3.51 11.65 2.63
CA SER A 104 -4.01 10.75 3.65
C SER A 104 -5.14 11.47 4.35
N THR A 105 -6.37 11.03 4.08
CA THR A 105 -7.50 11.38 4.93
C THR A 105 -7.31 10.70 6.28
N THR A 106 -6.85 11.49 7.26
CA THR A 106 -6.84 11.13 8.69
C THR A 106 -8.19 10.63 9.17
#